data_AF-A0AAE0I3J5-F1
#
_entry.id   AF-A0AAE0I3J5-F1
#
_cell.length_a   1.000
_cell.length_b   1.000
_cell.length_c   1.000
_cell.angle_alpha   90.00
_cell.angle_beta   90.00
_cell.angle_gamma   90.00
#
_symmetry.space_group_name_H-M   'P 1'
#
loop_
_entity.id
_entity.type
_entity.pdbx_description
1 polymer ?
#
loop_
_entity_poly.entity_id
_entity_poly.type
_entity_poly.pdbx_seq_one_letter_code
_entity_poly.pdbx_strand_id
1 'polypeptide(L)'
;GGGPRPPIVYCVVHSEQPFGSIKARAFGTRQTDPLYFQIMLQRRLSWRCREKSPFMSVTNDYSKALRVFAFCLTRRFKDIKILTIRTEGNEWKDEGQRMWHVDTLVEQLGLTSCKYYESEWVIEDSIPSTCIV
;
A
#
# COMPACT_ATOMS: atom_id res chain seq x y z
N GLY A 1 1.86 12.12 11.09
CA GLY A 1 0.68 11.30 11.43
C GLY A 1 0.98 9.87 11.05
N GLY A 2 0.75 8.92 11.94
CA GLY A 2 1.08 7.52 11.72
C GLY A 2 1.85 6.98 12.93
N GLY A 3 1.33 5.91 13.53
CA GLY A 3 2.00 5.21 14.62
C GLY A 3 3.37 4.65 14.19
N PRO A 4 4.09 3.98 15.10
CA PRO A 4 5.38 3.37 14.77
C PRO A 4 5.22 2.46 13.55
N ARG A 5 6.10 2.62 12.56
CA ARG A 5 6.11 1.76 11.37
C ARG A 5 6.29 0.31 11.84
N PRO A 6 5.46 -0.64 11.39
CA PRO A 6 5.61 -2.04 11.77
C PRO A 6 6.87 -2.58 11.08
N PRO A 7 7.72 -3.38 11.73
CA PRO A 7 9.01 -3.80 11.16
C PRO A 7 8.86 -4.61 9.87
N ILE A 8 7.71 -5.29 9.72
CA ILE A 8 7.38 -6.10 8.55
C ILE A 8 5.97 -5.75 8.08
N VAL A 9 5.81 -5.67 6.76
CA VAL A 9 4.52 -5.62 6.07
C VAL A 9 4.48 -6.64 4.94
N TYR A 10 3.27 -6.98 4.52
CA TYR A 10 2.97 -7.94 3.48
C TYR A 10 2.22 -7.28 2.34
N CYS A 11 2.59 -7.62 1.11
CA CYS A 11 1.89 -7.16 -0.09
C CYS A 11 1.54 -8.35 -0.97
N VAL A 12 0.25 -8.47 -1.34
CA VAL A 12 -0.19 -9.48 -2.30
C VAL A 12 -0.02 -8.93 -3.71
N VAL A 13 0.78 -9.62 -4.50
CA VAL A 13 1.12 -9.22 -5.87
C VAL A 13 0.67 -10.25 -6.88
N HIS A 14 0.34 -9.82 -8.10
CA HIS A 14 -0.10 -10.70 -9.19
C HIS A 14 0.34 -10.14 -10.55
N SER A 15 0.28 -10.97 -11.59
CA SER A 15 0.85 -10.67 -12.93
C SER A 15 0.31 -9.41 -13.61
N GLU A 16 -0.90 -8.97 -13.26
CA GLU A 16 -1.50 -7.75 -13.84
C GLU A 16 -1.05 -6.46 -13.12
N GLN A 17 -0.23 -6.56 -12.08
CA GLN A 17 0.29 -5.40 -11.39
C GLN A 17 1.58 -4.92 -12.05
N PRO A 18 1.68 -3.63 -12.41
CA PRO A 18 2.90 -3.09 -12.98
C PRO A 18 4.04 -3.15 -11.94
N PHE A 19 5.27 -3.28 -12.43
CA PHE A 19 6.50 -3.25 -11.62
C PHE A 19 6.57 -4.31 -10.49
N GLY A 20 5.80 -5.40 -10.58
CA GLY A 20 5.74 -6.41 -9.53
C GLY A 20 5.29 -5.86 -8.17
N SER A 21 4.60 -4.71 -8.17
CA SER A 21 4.18 -3.97 -6.96
C SER A 21 5.30 -3.52 -6.03
N ILE A 22 6.50 -3.37 -6.59
CA ILE A 22 7.62 -2.67 -5.94
C ILE A 22 7.46 -1.15 -6.16
N LYS A 23 6.64 -0.75 -7.13
CA LYS A 23 6.33 0.64 -7.45
C LYS A 23 4.84 0.83 -7.61
N ALA A 24 4.35 2.00 -7.20
CA ALA A 24 2.98 2.41 -7.38
C ALA A 24 2.62 2.54 -8.86
N ARG A 25 1.33 2.42 -9.19
CA ARG A 25 0.88 2.46 -10.59
C ARG A 25 1.13 3.82 -11.27
N ALA A 26 1.25 4.88 -10.47
CA ALA A 26 1.56 6.24 -10.92
C ALA A 26 3.02 6.66 -10.60
N PHE A 27 3.93 5.70 -10.35
CA PHE A 27 5.32 5.97 -9.99
C PHE A 27 5.99 6.99 -10.92
N GLY A 28 6.62 8.02 -10.34
CA GLY A 28 7.35 9.06 -11.08
C GLY A 28 6.51 9.96 -12.01
N THR A 29 5.18 9.81 -12.02
CA THR A 29 4.30 10.57 -12.93
C THR A 29 3.64 11.78 -12.26
N ARG A 30 3.64 11.86 -10.92
CA ARG A 30 2.89 12.88 -10.17
C ARG A 30 3.62 13.26 -8.90
N GLN A 31 3.84 14.57 -8.67
CA GLN A 31 4.16 15.09 -7.35
C GLN A 31 2.87 15.19 -6.53
N THR A 32 2.91 14.65 -5.32
CA THR A 32 1.81 14.65 -4.35
C THR A 32 1.92 15.89 -3.46
N ASP A 33 1.34 17.01 -3.91
CA ASP A 33 1.01 18.11 -3.00
C ASP A 33 -0.07 17.67 -1.99
N PRO A 34 -0.28 18.39 -0.88
CA PRO A 34 -1.22 17.97 0.18
C PRO A 34 -2.68 17.78 -0.29
N LEU A 35 -3.18 18.62 -1.20
CA LEU A 35 -4.54 18.50 -1.73
C LEU A 35 -4.64 17.28 -2.63
N TYR A 36 -3.64 17.09 -3.49
CA TYR A 36 -3.54 15.96 -4.38
C TYR A 36 -3.41 14.64 -3.63
N PHE A 37 -2.64 14.63 -2.55
CA PHE A 37 -2.50 13.50 -1.64
C PHE A 37 -3.87 13.05 -1.11
N GLN A 38 -4.65 13.96 -0.55
CA GLN A 38 -5.96 13.62 0.03
C GLN A 38 -6.92 13.06 -1.02
N ILE A 39 -7.02 13.68 -2.19
CA ILE A 39 -7.89 13.21 -3.29
C ILE A 39 -7.48 11.81 -3.73
N MET A 40 -6.18 11.59 -3.97
CA MET A 40 -5.68 10.31 -4.45
C MET A 40 -5.77 9.21 -3.41
N LEU A 41 -5.61 9.54 -2.11
CA LEU A 41 -5.80 8.61 -1.02
C LEU A 41 -7.26 8.17 -0.92
N GLN A 42 -8.21 9.11 -0.90
CA GLN A 42 -9.64 8.80 -0.85
C GLN A 42 -10.07 7.93 -2.03
N ARG A 43 -9.58 8.26 -3.24
CA ARG A 43 -9.79 7.44 -4.44
C ARG A 43 -9.20 6.06 -4.26
N ARG A 44 -7.98 5.93 -3.75
CA ARG A 44 -7.32 4.64 -3.53
C ARG A 44 -8.06 3.75 -2.53
N LEU A 45 -8.55 4.32 -1.43
CA LEU A 45 -9.29 3.58 -0.39
C LEU A 45 -10.67 3.13 -0.89
N SER A 46 -11.22 3.80 -1.90
CA SER A 46 -12.39 3.32 -2.61
C SER A 46 -12.02 2.20 -3.59
N TRP A 47 -12.33 0.95 -3.24
CA TRP A 47 -12.12 -0.22 -4.11
C TRP A 47 -12.78 -0.11 -5.49
N ARG A 48 -13.78 0.77 -5.65
CA ARG A 48 -14.47 1.05 -6.92
C ARG A 48 -13.65 1.94 -7.85
N CYS A 49 -12.69 2.70 -7.33
CA CYS A 49 -11.84 3.55 -8.13
C CYS A 49 -10.70 2.74 -8.75
N ARG A 50 -10.61 2.75 -10.08
CA ARG A 50 -9.54 2.05 -10.82
C ARG A 50 -8.41 2.98 -11.27
N GLU A 51 -8.42 4.24 -10.85
CA GLU A 51 -7.40 5.21 -11.23
C GLU A 51 -6.01 4.79 -10.70
N LYS A 52 -4.96 5.07 -11.48
CA LYS A 52 -3.58 4.81 -11.06
C LYS A 52 -3.25 5.74 -9.89
N SER A 53 -2.95 5.18 -8.72
CA SER A 53 -2.54 5.92 -7.53
C SER A 53 -1.02 5.92 -7.35
N PRO A 54 -0.45 6.96 -6.70
CA PRO A 54 0.91 6.94 -6.19
C PRO A 54 1.04 6.09 -4.92
N PHE A 55 -0.06 5.54 -4.41
CA PHE A 55 -0.09 4.70 -3.21
C PHE A 55 -0.18 3.21 -3.52
N MET A 56 0.50 2.41 -2.71
CA MET A 56 0.41 0.96 -2.63
C MET A 56 -0.17 0.54 -1.29
N SER A 57 -1.09 -0.43 -1.29
CA SER A 57 -1.66 -0.98 -0.06
C SER A 57 -0.82 -2.16 0.41
N VAL A 58 -0.47 -2.17 1.69
CA VAL A 58 0.21 -3.27 2.37
C VAL A 58 -0.45 -3.52 3.72
N THR A 59 -0.17 -4.65 4.35
CA THR A 59 -0.71 -4.98 5.67
C THR A 59 0.35 -5.54 6.59
N ASN A 60 0.30 -5.24 7.89
CA ASN A 60 1.14 -5.91 8.89
C ASN A 60 0.49 -7.18 9.47
N ASP A 61 -0.70 -7.58 8.99
CA ASP A 61 -1.35 -8.85 9.36
C ASP A 61 -1.20 -9.88 8.23
N TYR A 62 -0.42 -10.94 8.47
CA TYR A 62 -0.23 -12.02 7.52
C TYR A 62 -1.53 -12.78 7.21
N SER A 63 -2.42 -12.92 8.19
CA SER A 63 -3.73 -13.59 7.99
C SER A 63 -4.62 -12.79 7.06
N LYS A 64 -4.54 -11.45 7.11
CA LYS A 64 -5.21 -10.57 6.14
C LYS A 64 -4.58 -10.72 4.75
N ALA A 65 -3.25 -10.78 4.64
CA ALA A 65 -2.58 -11.03 3.36
C ALA A 65 -3.01 -12.37 2.73
N LEU A 66 -3.12 -13.44 3.52
CA LEU A 66 -3.63 -14.75 3.05
C LEU A 66 -5.07 -14.67 2.54
N ARG A 67 -5.95 -13.92 3.22
CA ARG A 67 -7.34 -13.70 2.77
C ARG A 67 -7.38 -12.97 1.42
N VAL A 68 -6.53 -11.96 1.23
CA VAL A 68 -6.40 -11.24 -0.05
C VAL A 68 -5.85 -12.16 -1.14
N PHE A 69 -4.84 -12.97 -0.81
CA PHE A 69 -4.28 -13.97 -1.73
C PHE A 69 -5.34 -14.96 -2.21
N ALA A 70 -6.12 -15.52 -1.29
CA ALA A 70 -7.24 -16.41 -1.61
C ALA A 70 -8.29 -15.71 -2.49
N PHE A 71 -8.61 -14.44 -2.21
CA PHE A 71 -9.49 -13.65 -3.08
C PHE A 71 -8.90 -13.51 -4.49
N CYS A 72 -7.60 -13.25 -4.64
CA CYS A 72 -6.96 -13.18 -5.95
C CYS A 72 -7.02 -14.52 -6.70
N LEU A 73 -6.85 -15.64 -6.01
CA LEU A 73 -7.00 -16.99 -6.59
C LEU A 73 -8.41 -17.23 -7.12
N THR A 74 -9.44 -16.89 -6.34
CA THR A 74 -10.85 -17.05 -6.79
C THR A 74 -11.19 -16.17 -7.99
N ARG A 75 -10.49 -15.04 -8.16
CA ARG A 75 -10.57 -14.16 -9.33
C ARG A 75 -9.73 -14.63 -10.53
N ARG A 76 -9.02 -15.75 -10.41
CA ARG A 76 -8.16 -16.36 -11.45
C ARG A 76 -7.01 -15.46 -11.92
N PHE A 77 -6.49 -14.61 -11.04
CA PHE A 77 -5.23 -13.93 -11.33
C PHE A 77 -4.08 -14.96 -11.41
N LYS A 78 -3.06 -14.65 -12.22
CA LYS A 78 -1.87 -15.50 -12.40
C LYS A 78 -0.70 -14.96 -11.59
N ASP A 79 0.27 -15.85 -11.33
CA ASP A 79 1.54 -15.53 -10.66
C ASP A 79 1.37 -14.77 -9.34
N ILE A 80 0.37 -15.15 -8.55
CA ILE A 80 0.05 -14.50 -7.29
C ILE A 80 1.14 -14.86 -6.28
N LYS A 81 1.69 -13.87 -5.58
CA LYS A 81 2.69 -14.03 -4.53
C LYS A 81 2.37 -13.12 -3.35
N ILE A 82 2.83 -13.48 -2.16
CA ILE A 82 2.85 -12.58 -1.01
C ILE A 82 4.30 -12.16 -0.83
N LEU A 83 4.58 -10.87 -0.96
CA LEU A 83 5.88 -10.30 -0.65
C LEU A 83 5.96 -9.99 0.84
N THR A 84 7.07 -10.36 1.47
CA THR A 84 7.44 -9.91 2.81
C THR A 84 8.37 -8.72 2.66
N ILE A 85 8.03 -7.60 3.30
CA ILE A 85 8.76 -6.33 3.13
C ILE A 85 9.20 -5.84 4.50
N ARG A 86 10.50 -5.62 4.66
CA ARG A 86 11.08 -4.91 5.81
C ARG A 86 10.84 -3.42 5.65
N THR A 87 10.29 -2.76 6.67
CA THR A 87 10.03 -1.32 6.65
C THR A 87 11.19 -0.49 7.22
N GLU A 88 12.20 -1.18 7.74
CA GLU A 88 13.44 -0.63 8.25
C GLU A 88 14.58 -0.94 7.27
N GLY A 89 15.50 0.01 7.11
CA GLY A 89 16.67 -0.14 6.26
C GLY A 89 17.16 1.21 5.71
N ASN A 90 18.46 1.32 5.48
CA ASN A 90 19.11 2.56 5.05
C ASN A 90 18.69 3.02 3.65
N GLU A 91 18.02 2.16 2.88
CA GLU A 91 17.57 2.47 1.52
C GLU A 91 16.18 3.13 1.47
N TRP A 92 15.43 3.14 2.58
CA TRP A 92 14.18 3.88 2.66
C TRP A 92 14.47 5.38 2.62
N LYS A 93 13.91 6.06 1.62
CA LYS A 93 13.98 7.53 1.51
C LYS A 93 12.71 8.14 2.07
N ASP A 94 12.82 8.84 3.19
CA ASP A 94 11.67 9.53 3.79
C ASP A 94 11.04 10.56 2.83
N GLU A 95 11.84 11.11 1.92
CA GLU A 95 11.35 11.84 0.76
C GLU A 95 10.88 10.88 -0.33
N GLY A 96 9.57 10.62 -0.37
CA GLY A 96 8.89 9.90 -1.44
C GLY A 96 8.49 8.46 -1.12
N GLN A 97 9.08 7.81 -0.12
CA GLN A 97 8.70 6.45 0.32
C GLN A 97 8.04 6.47 1.70
N ARG A 98 7.10 7.39 1.87
CA ARG A 98 6.38 7.58 3.13
C ARG A 98 5.35 6.47 3.32
N MET A 99 5.15 6.10 4.58
CA MET A 99 4.20 5.07 4.98
C MET A 99 3.26 5.60 6.05
N TRP A 100 1.96 5.33 5.91
CA TRP A 100 0.94 5.71 6.87
C TRP A 100 0.00 4.56 7.19
N HIS A 101 -0.40 4.48 8.46
CA HIS A 101 -1.48 3.61 8.89
C HIS A 101 -2.80 4.19 8.38
N VAL A 102 -3.56 3.41 7.61
CA VAL A 102 -4.76 3.89 6.92
C VAL A 102 -5.80 4.40 7.91
N ASP A 103 -6.03 3.66 8.99
CA ASP A 103 -7.05 4.00 9.99
C ASP A 103 -6.78 5.38 10.63
N THR A 104 -5.55 5.59 11.10
CA THR A 104 -5.11 6.87 11.67
C THR A 104 -5.16 8.00 10.65
N LEU A 105 -4.82 7.71 9.38
CA LEU A 105 -4.82 8.72 8.31
C LEU A 105 -6.25 9.14 7.95
N VAL A 106 -7.17 8.19 7.88
CA VAL A 106 -8.60 8.43 7.60
C VAL A 106 -9.23 9.25 8.72
N GLU A 107 -8.94 8.92 9.99
CA GLU A 107 -9.39 9.70 11.15
C GLU A 107 -8.87 11.15 11.10
N GLN A 108 -7.58 11.35 10.82
CA GLN A 108 -6.96 12.68 10.72
C GLN A 108 -7.54 13.54 9.59
N LEU A 109 -8.06 12.90 8.55
CA LEU A 109 -8.71 13.57 7.41
C LEU A 109 -10.22 13.78 7.62
N GLY A 110 -10.77 13.45 8.80
CA GLY A 110 -12.19 13.57 9.10
C GLY A 110 -13.07 12.61 8.30
N LEU A 111 -12.52 11.48 7.87
CA LEU A 111 -13.21 10.46 7.07
C LEU A 111 -13.69 9.31 7.96
N THR A 112 -14.72 8.60 7.51
CA THR A 112 -15.24 7.44 8.24
C THR A 112 -14.31 6.24 8.10
N SER A 113 -13.81 5.74 9.23
CA SER A 113 -13.06 4.48 9.26
C SER A 113 -13.95 3.27 8.97
N CYS A 114 -13.33 2.20 8.48
CA CYS A 114 -13.97 0.93 8.20
C CYS A 114 -13.11 -0.19 8.77
N LYS A 115 -13.72 -1.29 9.21
CA LYS A 115 -13.02 -2.49 9.71
C LYS A 115 -11.98 -3.04 8.73
N TYR A 116 -12.17 -2.82 7.43
CA TYR A 116 -11.19 -3.22 6.42
C TYR A 116 -9.86 -2.45 6.51
N TYR A 117 -9.83 -1.27 7.13
CA TYR A 117 -8.61 -0.48 7.30
C TYR A 117 -7.76 -0.93 8.49
N GLU A 118 -8.30 -1.79 9.37
CA GLU A 118 -7.56 -2.40 10.46
C GLU A 118 -6.33 -3.13 9.88
N SER A 119 -5.14 -2.78 10.37
CA SER A 119 -3.85 -3.33 9.92
C SER A 119 -3.50 -3.01 8.46
N GLU A 120 -4.17 -2.05 7.81
CA GLU A 120 -3.80 -1.56 6.47
C GLU A 120 -2.87 -0.35 6.56
N TRP A 121 -1.85 -0.38 5.70
CA TRP A 121 -0.88 0.70 5.56
C TRP A 121 -0.79 1.06 4.08
N VAL A 122 -0.53 2.34 3.82
CA VAL A 122 -0.26 2.84 2.47
C VAL A 122 1.18 3.29 2.37
N ILE A 123 1.86 2.85 1.31
CA ILE A 123 3.22 3.28 0.95
C ILE A 123 3.12 4.18 -0.27
N GLU A 124 3.82 5.30 -0.24
CA GLU A 124 3.97 6.18 -1.39
C GLU A 124 5.08 5.71 -2.33
N ASP A 125 4.81 5.81 -3.63
CA ASP A 125 5.71 5.71 -4.76
C ASP A 125 6.42 4.36 -4.95
N SER A 126 7.30 3.93 -4.03
CA SER A 126 8.09 2.71 -4.19
C SER A 126 8.54 2.04 -2.90
N ILE A 127 8.86 0.75 -3.00
CA ILE A 127 9.50 -0.06 -1.98
C ILE A 127 10.93 -0.36 -2.46
N PRO A 128 11.98 -0.19 -1.64
CA PRO A 128 13.33 -0.61 -2.02
C PRO A 128 13.39 -2.12 -2.25
N SER A 129 13.99 -2.59 -3.34
CA SER A 129 14.03 -4.02 -3.69
C SER A 129 14.80 -4.86 -2.67
N THR A 130 15.79 -4.28 -2.00
CA THR A 130 16.59 -4.93 -0.94
C THR A 130 15.78 -5.21 0.32
N CYS A 131 14.65 -4.54 0.49
CA CYS A 131 13.76 -4.72 1.63
C CYS A 131 12.76 -5.88 1.42
N ILE A 132 12.73 -6.50 0.24
CA ILE A 132 11.88 -7.65 -0.06
C ILE A 132 12.63 -8.93 0.34
N VAL A 133 11.99 -9.77 1.18
CA VAL A 133 12.56 -11.01 1.75
C VAL A 133 11.80 -12.23 1.25
#